data_AF-A0A973H0E6-F1
#
_entry.id   AF-A0A973H0E6-F1
#
_cell.length_a   1.000
_cell.length_b   1.000
_cell.length_c   1.000
_cell.angle_alpha   90.00
_cell.angle_beta   90.00
_cell.angle_gamma   90.00
#
_symmetry.space_group_name_H-M   'P 1'
#
loop_
_entity.id
_entity.type
_entity.pdbx_description
1 polymer ?
#
loop_
_entity_poly.entity_id
_entity_poly.type
_entity_poly.pdbx_seq_one_letter_code
_entity_poly.pdbx_strand_id
1 'polypeptide(L)' 'MPITLKSAKQIELLRDAGQLVRATFDLLRGHVRSGVTTAELDAIAEEFIRSRGADPVYKGYVPPGRRGWSNVPPFP' A
#
# COMPACT_ATOMS: atom_id res chain seq x y z
N MET A 1 23.04 11.82 1.78
CA MET A 1 22.33 11.56 0.51
C MET A 1 21.67 12.84 0.04
N PRO A 2 21.81 13.24 -1.23
CA PRO A 2 21.10 14.39 -1.77
C PRO A 2 19.60 14.11 -1.87
N ILE A 3 18.76 15.13 -1.69
CA ILE A 3 17.31 15.05 -1.88
C ILE A 3 17.02 15.10 -3.38
N THR A 4 16.31 14.11 -3.91
CA THR A 4 15.90 14.10 -5.32
C THR A 4 14.66 14.97 -5.51
N LEU A 5 14.79 16.05 -6.28
CA LEU A 5 13.65 16.86 -6.71
C LEU A 5 12.84 16.11 -7.76
N LYS A 6 11.52 16.05 -7.56
CA LYS A 6 10.57 15.42 -8.50
C LYS A 6 10.20 16.41 -9.61
N SER A 7 10.01 15.92 -10.82
CA SER A 7 9.43 16.71 -11.91
C SER A 7 7.94 16.95 -11.69
N ALA A 8 7.35 17.94 -12.36
CA ALA A 8 5.92 18.19 -12.30
C ALA A 8 5.09 16.94 -12.63
N LYS A 9 5.47 16.20 -13.69
CA LYS A 9 4.81 14.93 -14.06
C LYS A 9 4.88 13.89 -12.94
N GLN A 10 6.03 13.76 -12.26
CA GLN A 10 6.16 12.85 -11.13
C GLN A 10 5.26 13.29 -9.97
N ILE A 11 5.19 14.58 -9.67
CA ILE A 11 4.32 15.12 -8.63
C ILE A 11 2.85 14.80 -8.90
N GLU A 12 2.38 14.92 -10.16
CA GLU A 12 1.02 14.52 -10.53
C GLU A 12 0.77 13.04 -10.29
N LEU A 13 1.68 12.16 -10.70
CA LEU A 13 1.56 10.72 -10.45
C LEU A 13 1.52 10.38 -8.95
N LEU A 14 2.33 11.08 -8.15
CA LEU A 14 2.30 10.95 -6.69
C LEU A 14 0.96 11.43 -6.11
N ARG A 15 0.36 12.48 -6.67
CA ARG A 15 -0.94 12.99 -6.25
C ARG A 15 -2.05 11.98 -6.52
N ASP A 16 -2.07 11.38 -7.71
CA ASP A 16 -3.05 10.35 -8.07
C ASP A 16 -2.92 9.12 -7.17
N ALA A 17 -1.68 8.65 -6.94
CA ALA A 17 -1.42 7.56 -6.00
C ALA A 17 -1.87 7.90 -4.58
N GLY A 18 -1.61 9.13 -4.11
CA GLY A 18 -2.04 9.61 -2.80
C GLY A 18 -3.56 9.69 -2.64
N GLN A 19 -4.29 10.07 -3.70
CA GLN A 19 -5.75 10.06 -3.69
C GLN A 19 -6.31 8.65 -3.54
N LEU A 20 -5.73 7.67 -4.23
CA LEU A 20 -6.11 6.26 -4.06
C LEU A 20 -5.88 5.79 -2.62
N VAL A 21 -4.70 6.08 -2.06
CA VAL A 21 -4.37 5.73 -0.67
C VAL A 21 -5.40 6.34 0.29
N ARG A 22 -5.75 7.63 0.11
CA ARG A 22 -6.77 8.29 0.92
C ARG A 22 -8.13 7.59 0.81
N ALA A 23 -8.55 7.25 -0.41
CA ALA A 23 -9.81 6.56 -0.65
C ALA A 23 -9.85 5.17 0.03
N THR A 24 -8.73 4.44 0.04
CA THR A 24 -8.61 3.17 0.78
C THR A 24 -8.79 3.40 2.28
N PHE A 25 -8.17 4.43 2.86
CA PHE A 25 -8.37 4.75 4.28
C PHE A 25 -9.81 5.16 4.60
N ASP A 26 -10.43 5.96 3.73
CA ASP A 26 -11.82 6.39 3.89
C ASP A 26 -12.79 5.18 3.88
N LEU A 27 -12.54 4.18 3.01
CA LEU A 27 -13.26 2.91 3.01
C LEU A 27 -13.08 2.18 4.35
N LEU A 28 -11.84 1.96 4.77
CA LEU A 28 -11.53 1.16 5.97
C LEU A 28 -12.13 1.73 7.25
N ARG A 29 -12.33 3.06 7.35
CA ARG A 29 -12.96 3.68 8.53
C ARG A 29 -14.31 3.06 8.90
N GLY A 30 -15.10 2.62 7.92
CA GLY A 30 -16.39 1.96 8.17
C GLY A 30 -16.27 0.53 8.70
N HIS A 31 -15.11 -0.09 8.56
CA HIS A 31 -14.86 -1.49 8.93
C HIS A 31 -14.08 -1.64 10.24
N VAL A 32 -13.46 -0.58 10.75
CA VAL A 32 -12.73 -0.60 12.03
C VAL A 32 -13.72 -0.64 13.19
N ARG A 33 -13.97 -1.84 13.72
CA ARG A 33 -14.83 -2.10 14.87
C ARG A 33 -14.36 -3.32 15.67
N SER A 34 -14.79 -3.43 16.92
CA SER A 34 -14.44 -4.58 17.76
C SER A 34 -14.86 -5.91 17.10
N GLY A 35 -13.99 -6.91 17.21
CA GLY A 35 -14.19 -8.22 16.59
C GLY A 35 -13.68 -8.35 15.16
N VAL A 36 -13.30 -7.24 14.49
CA VAL A 36 -12.65 -7.28 13.17
C VAL A 36 -11.14 -7.43 13.34
N THR A 37 -10.56 -8.35 12.59
CA THR A 37 -9.13 -8.62 12.56
C THR A 37 -8.41 -7.70 11.57
N THR A 38 -7.11 -7.47 11.78
CA THR A 38 -6.30 -6.69 10.84
C THR A 38 -6.18 -7.38 9.48
N ALA A 39 -6.26 -8.72 9.43
CA ALA A 39 -6.25 -9.48 8.18
C ALA A 39 -7.52 -9.23 7.34
N GLU A 40 -8.69 -9.07 7.98
CA GLU A 40 -9.92 -8.70 7.27
C GLU A 40 -9.83 -7.28 6.71
N LEU A 41 -9.26 -6.33 7.48
CA LEU A 41 -9.03 -4.97 6.99
C LEU A 41 -8.05 -4.93 5.82
N ASP A 42 -6.98 -5.72 5.88
CA ASP A 42 -6.01 -5.86 4.80
C ASP A 42 -6.65 -6.45 3.53
N ALA A 43 -7.48 -7.50 3.65
CA ALA A 43 -8.19 -8.07 2.51
C ALA A 43 -9.12 -7.05 1.83
N ILE A 44 -9.85 -6.24 2.60
CA ILE A 44 -10.70 -5.16 2.08
C ILE A 44 -9.86 -4.11 1.35
N ALA A 45 -8.71 -3.74 1.93
CA ALA A 45 -7.80 -2.77 1.32
C ALA A 45 -7.21 -3.30 0.00
N GLU A 46 -6.78 -4.56 -0.03
CA GLU A 46 -6.23 -5.21 -1.22
C GLU A 46 -7.27 -5.29 -2.35
N GLU A 47 -8.48 -5.76 -2.05
CA GLU A 47 -9.56 -5.82 -3.04
C GLU A 47 -9.85 -4.44 -3.62
N PHE A 48 -9.96 -3.42 -2.76
CA PHE A 48 -10.22 -2.06 -3.21
C PHE A 48 -9.08 -1.50 -4.08
N ILE A 49 -7.83 -1.67 -3.68
CA ILE A 49 -6.65 -1.21 -4.44
C ILE A 49 -6.60 -1.88 -5.81
N ARG A 50 -6.80 -3.20 -5.88
CA ARG A 50 -6.83 -3.96 -7.14
C ARG A 50 -8.00 -3.55 -8.03
N SER A 51 -9.18 -3.29 -7.47
CA SER A 51 -10.35 -2.82 -8.22
C SER A 51 -10.12 -1.48 -8.92
N ARG A 52 -9.14 -0.70 -8.45
CA ARG A 52 -8.73 0.60 -9.01
C ARG A 52 -7.54 0.48 -9.97
N GLY A 53 -7.12 -0.73 -10.32
CA GLY A 53 -6.01 -0.98 -11.25
C GLY A 53 -4.63 -0.68 -10.66
N ALA A 54 -4.50 -0.67 -9.33
CA ALA A 54 -3.23 -0.45 -8.65
C ALA A 54 -2.74 -1.71 -7.94
N ASP A 55 -1.45 -1.74 -7.64
CA ASP A 55 -0.81 -2.86 -6.95
C ASP A 55 -0.56 -2.55 -5.47
N PRO A 56 -0.86 -3.49 -4.55
CA PRO A 56 -0.55 -3.34 -3.13
C PRO A 56 0.95 -3.51 -2.90
N VAL A 57 1.68 -2.39 -2.91
CA VAL A 57 3.17 -2.34 -2.90
C VAL A 57 3.84 -3.12 -1.78
N TYR A 58 3.17 -3.28 -0.63
CA TYR A 58 3.74 -3.98 0.52
C TYR A 58 3.65 -5.51 0.42
N LYS A 59 2.76 -6.05 -0.42
CA LYS A 59 2.66 -7.49 -0.66
C LYS A 59 3.90 -7.95 -1.45
N GLY A 60 4.78 -8.69 -0.77
CA GLY A 60 6.03 -9.18 -1.36
C GLY A 60 7.15 -8.12 -1.45
N TYR A 61 7.04 -7.02 -0.71
CA TYR A 61 8.11 -6.00 -0.65
C TYR A 61 9.39 -6.58 -0.03
N VAL A 62 10.49 -6.59 -0.80
CA VAL A 62 11.82 -7.01 -0.35
C VAL A 62 12.77 -5.82 -0.41
N PRO A 63 13.27 -5.31 0.73
CA PRO A 63 14.21 -4.19 0.72
C PRO A 63 15.57 -4.60 0.14
N PRO A 64 16.21 -3.74 -0.68
CA PRO A 64 17.52 -4.01 -1.25
C PRO A 64 18.60 -4.08 -0.16
N GLY A 65 19.50 -5.06 -0.24
CA GLY A 65 20.68 -5.19 0.63
C GLY A 65 20.65 -6.32 1.66
N ARG A 66 19.52 -7.02 1.85
CA ARG A 66 19.47 -8.24 2.68
C ARG A 66 19.77 -9.49 1.86
N ARG A 67 21.06 -9.70 1.56
CA ARG A 67 21.55 -10.95 0.93
C ARG A 67 21.27 -12.11 1.90
N GLY A 68 20.33 -13.00 1.57
CA GLY A 68 20.02 -14.20 2.37
C GLY A 68 18.63 -14.26 3.04
N TRP A 69 17.75 -13.29 2.83
CA TRP A 69 16.32 -13.47 3.14
C TRP A 69 15.63 -14.17 1.96
N SER A 70 15.71 -15.50 1.96
CA SER A 70 15.09 -16.37 0.97
C SER A 70 13.70 -16.89 1.37
N ASN A 71 13.09 -16.38 2.44
CA ASN A 71 11.71 -16.70 2.82
C ASN A 71 11.11 -15.53 3.61
N VAL A 72 10.36 -14.64 2.97
CA VAL A 72 9.43 -13.75 3.68
C VAL A 72 8.03 -14.37 3.52
N PRO A 73 7.51 -15.13 4.51
CA PRO A 73 6.10 -15.38 4.58
C PRO A 73 5.38 -14.09 5.01
N PRO A 74 4.12 -13.96 4.59
CA PRO A 74 3.55 -12.71 4.14
C PRO A 74 3.34 -11.77 5.33
N PHE A 75 3.57 -10.48 5.11
CA PHE A 75 2.79 -9.49 5.85
C PHE A 75 1.31 -9.86 5.65
N PRO A 76 0.45 -9.96 6.68
CA PRO A 76 -0.90 -9.45 6.47
C PRO A 76 -0.73 -7.97 6.15
#